data_AF-A0A3L6JD18-F1
#
_entry.id   AF-A0A3L6JD18-F1
#
_cell.length_a   1.000
_cell.length_b   1.000
_cell.length_c   1.000
_cell.angle_alpha   90.00
_cell.angle_beta   90.00
_cell.angle_gamma   90.00
#
_symmetry.space_group_name_H-M   'P 1'
#
loop_
_entity.id
_entity.type
_entity.pdbx_description
1 polymer ?
#
loop_
_entity_poly.entity_id
_entity_poly.type
_entity_poly.pdbx_seq_one_letter_code
_entity_poly.pdbx_strand_id
1 'polypeptide(L)'
;MPGDHEMSKEPVVQVGYNLEGVAFGMTDGVICFLGIIIGVAQATQDLTLVLVAAVVGGVADAMGNSFGFFASQLTEQSVQAHEQETHVEEVRVHSRREVWMSGVLAFVSTMLALVILIVPFLIFSFQVAVITTFLTGIAALF
;
A
#
# COMPACT_ATOMS: atom_id res chain seq x y z
N MET A 1 -47.16 -4.53 -21.60
CA MET A 1 -45.78 -5.03 -21.82
C MET A 1 -44.82 -3.84 -21.80
N PRO A 2 -44.44 -3.31 -20.62
CA PRO A 2 -43.26 -2.45 -20.47
C PRO A 2 -42.08 -3.34 -19.97
N GLY A 3 -40.80 -3.06 -20.18
CA GLY A 3 -40.06 -1.84 -20.47
C GLY A 3 -38.76 -1.96 -19.66
N ASP A 4 -37.64 -1.97 -20.37
CA ASP A 4 -36.28 -1.48 -20.06
C ASP A 4 -35.87 -1.21 -18.59
N HIS A 5 -34.59 -1.52 -18.27
CA HIS A 5 -33.81 -1.27 -17.03
C HIS A 5 -33.81 -2.46 -16.02
N GLU A 6 -32.67 -3.11 -15.71
CA GLU A 6 -31.58 -2.57 -14.89
C GLU A 6 -30.17 -2.94 -15.38
N MET A 7 -29.52 -1.91 -15.93
CA MET A 7 -28.13 -1.48 -15.74
C MET A 7 -27.22 -2.32 -14.81
N SER A 8 -26.21 -2.93 -15.42
CA SER A 8 -24.86 -3.24 -14.90
C SER A 8 -24.46 -2.46 -13.62
N LYS A 9 -24.43 -3.14 -12.46
CA LYS A 9 -23.98 -2.61 -11.16
C LYS A 9 -22.58 -3.11 -10.76
N GLU A 10 -21.59 -3.08 -11.64
CA GLU A 10 -20.22 -3.57 -11.32
C GLU A 10 -19.02 -2.58 -11.38
N PRO A 11 -19.10 -1.28 -11.70
CA PRO A 11 -17.90 -0.43 -11.68
C PRO A 11 -17.58 0.25 -10.33
N VAL A 12 -18.53 0.36 -9.39
CA VAL A 12 -18.36 1.26 -8.21
C VAL A 12 -17.67 0.57 -7.03
N VAL A 13 -17.96 -0.70 -6.76
CA VAL A 13 -17.37 -1.45 -5.62
C VAL A 13 -15.91 -1.81 -5.88
N GLN A 14 -15.58 -2.19 -7.12
CA GLN A 14 -14.23 -2.56 -7.55
C GLN A 14 -13.23 -1.39 -7.47
N VAL A 15 -13.68 -0.15 -7.69
CA VAL A 15 -12.81 1.04 -7.55
C VAL A 15 -12.45 1.30 -6.09
N GLY A 16 -13.36 0.99 -5.15
CA GLY A 16 -13.12 1.17 -3.72
C GLY A 16 -11.96 0.34 -3.19
N TYR A 17 -11.96 -0.97 -3.48
CA TYR A 17 -10.92 -1.91 -2.99
C TYR A 17 -9.53 -1.66 -3.59
N ASN A 18 -9.48 -1.22 -4.85
CA ASN A 18 -8.22 -0.86 -5.49
C ASN A 18 -7.64 0.43 -4.89
N LEU A 19 -8.49 1.42 -4.61
CA LEU A 19 -8.07 2.68 -4.00
C LEU A 19 -7.63 2.48 -2.54
N GLU A 20 -8.30 1.60 -1.81
CA GLU A 20 -7.96 1.24 -0.43
C GLU A 20 -6.58 0.60 -0.34
N GLY A 21 -6.28 -0.39 -1.19
CA GLY A 21 -4.95 -1.02 -1.23
C GLY A 21 -3.84 -0.03 -1.61
N VAL A 22 -4.11 0.89 -2.55
CA VAL A 22 -3.16 1.95 -2.92
C VAL A 22 -2.92 2.92 -1.75
N ALA A 23 -3.97 3.43 -1.12
CA ALA A 23 -3.87 4.37 -0.03
C ALA A 23 -3.17 3.76 1.20
N PHE A 24 -3.50 2.50 1.52
CA PHE A 24 -2.86 1.73 2.58
C PHE A 24 -1.35 1.57 2.32
N GLY A 25 -0.97 1.04 1.15
CA GLY A 25 0.43 0.82 0.81
C GLY A 25 1.25 2.10 0.69
N MET A 26 0.63 3.20 0.23
CA MET A 26 1.28 4.51 0.16
C MET A 26 1.54 5.08 1.55
N THR A 27 0.53 5.09 2.40
CA THR A 27 0.62 5.66 3.75
C THR A 27 1.62 4.89 4.60
N ASP A 28 1.51 3.56 4.61
CA ASP A 28 2.42 2.69 5.36
C ASP A 28 3.87 2.82 4.86
N GLY A 29 4.05 2.73 3.53
CA GLY A 29 5.37 2.90 2.91
C GLY A 29 6.01 4.26 3.22
N VAL A 30 5.25 5.36 3.11
CA VAL A 30 5.78 6.70 3.43
C VAL A 30 6.22 6.77 4.89
N ILE A 31 5.39 6.31 5.83
CA ILE A 31 5.72 6.36 7.27
C ILE A 31 6.95 5.49 7.57
N CYS A 32 6.96 4.25 7.08
CA CYS A 32 8.05 3.30 7.28
C CYS A 32 9.38 3.86 6.75
N PHE A 33 9.39 4.37 5.51
CA PHE A 33 10.62 4.86 4.89
C PHE A 33 11.08 6.17 5.51
N LEU A 34 10.18 7.07 5.90
CA LEU A 34 10.57 8.25 6.65
C LEU A 34 11.28 7.87 7.95
N GLY A 35 10.72 6.90 8.69
CA GLY A 35 11.31 6.39 9.93
C GLY A 35 12.70 5.81 9.71
N ILE A 36 12.86 4.94 8.71
CA ILE A 36 14.15 4.32 8.37
C ILE A 36 15.16 5.37 7.91
N ILE A 37 14.78 6.20 6.93
CA ILE A 37 15.67 7.19 6.32
C ILE A 37 16.16 8.19 7.37
N ILE A 38 15.25 8.79 8.14
CA ILE A 38 15.61 9.81 9.14
C ILE A 38 16.38 9.16 10.29
N GLY A 39 15.95 7.99 10.77
CA GLY A 39 16.62 7.27 11.84
C GLY A 39 18.06 6.89 11.49
N VAL A 40 18.26 6.28 10.32
CA VAL A 40 19.61 5.87 9.85
C VAL A 40 20.46 7.07 9.50
N ALA A 41 19.87 8.11 8.89
CA ALA A 41 20.59 9.34 8.57
C ALA A 41 21.15 9.98 9.84
N GLN A 42 20.35 10.10 10.90
CA GLN A 42 20.80 10.69 12.16
C GLN A 42 21.80 9.78 12.90
N ALA A 43 21.64 8.47 12.83
CA ALA A 43 22.53 7.53 13.53
C ALA A 43 23.92 7.41 12.87
N THR A 44 23.99 7.48 11.53
CA THR A 44 25.21 7.13 10.79
C THR A 44 25.85 8.30 10.06
N GLN A 45 25.07 9.30 9.66
CA GLN A 45 25.49 10.37 8.75
C GLN A 45 26.13 9.86 7.44
N ASP A 46 25.87 8.61 7.05
CA ASP A 46 26.41 7.97 5.85
C ASP A 46 25.29 7.72 4.83
N LEU A 47 25.42 8.37 3.68
CA LEU A 47 24.49 8.24 2.56
C LEU A 47 24.29 6.79 2.12
N THR A 48 25.37 6.01 2.08
CA THR A 48 25.36 4.62 1.61
C THR A 48 24.52 3.76 2.55
N LEU A 49 24.69 3.94 3.87
CA LEU A 49 23.93 3.20 4.86
C LEU A 49 22.45 3.57 4.83
N VAL A 50 22.13 4.86 4.65
CA VAL A 50 20.74 5.32 4.48
C VAL A 50 20.08 4.67 3.26
N LEU A 51 20.75 4.67 2.10
CA LEU A 51 20.20 4.11 0.87
C LEU A 51 20.03 2.59 0.96
N VAL A 52 21.03 1.88 1.50
CA VAL A 52 20.95 0.42 1.69
C VAL A 52 19.82 0.07 2.64
N ALA A 53 19.70 0.77 3.77
CA ALA A 53 18.63 0.53 4.73
C ALA A 53 17.25 0.85 4.14
N ALA A 54 17.11 1.97 3.42
CA ALA A 54 15.85 2.35 2.79
C ALA A 54 15.43 1.35 1.72
N VAL A 55 16.33 0.91 0.85
CA VAL A 55 16.00 -0.06 -0.23
C VAL A 55 15.67 -1.43 0.35
N VAL A 56 16.51 -1.97 1.23
CA VAL A 56 16.29 -3.30 1.82
C VAL A 56 15.05 -3.29 2.70
N GLY A 57 14.92 -2.29 3.58
CA GLY A 57 13.76 -2.11 4.42
C GLY A 57 12.49 -1.89 3.60
N GLY A 58 12.55 -1.09 2.55
CA GLY A 58 11.38 -0.78 1.73
C GLY A 58 10.91 -1.91 0.83
N VAL A 59 11.82 -2.73 0.32
CA VAL A 59 11.43 -3.97 -0.38
C VAL A 59 10.79 -4.96 0.59
N ALA A 60 11.35 -5.12 1.80
CA ALA A 60 10.78 -5.98 2.82
C ALA A 60 9.37 -5.50 3.23
N ASP A 61 9.19 -4.19 3.40
CA ASP A 61 7.92 -3.53 3.73
C ASP A 61 6.85 -3.75 2.64
N ALA A 62 7.20 -3.51 1.38
CA ALA A 62 6.26 -3.74 0.27
C ALA A 62 5.83 -5.21 0.17
N MET A 63 6.76 -6.15 0.39
CA MET A 63 6.41 -7.58 0.47
C MET A 63 5.47 -7.84 1.65
N GLY A 64 5.75 -7.26 2.81
CA GLY A 64 4.89 -7.31 4.00
C GLY A 64 3.48 -6.81 3.72
N ASN A 65 3.35 -5.65 3.07
CA ASN A 65 2.06 -5.07 2.68
C ASN A 65 1.29 -5.94 1.68
N SER A 66 1.97 -6.53 0.70
CA SER A 66 1.34 -7.44 -0.26
C SER A 66 0.79 -8.70 0.40
N PHE A 67 1.62 -9.40 1.19
CA PHE A 67 1.22 -10.61 1.90
C PHE A 67 0.21 -10.34 3.02
N GLY A 68 0.36 -9.22 3.73
CA GLY A 68 -0.55 -8.77 4.77
C GLY A 68 -1.95 -8.50 4.22
N PHE A 69 -2.04 -7.77 3.10
CA PHE A 69 -3.33 -7.51 2.45
C PHE A 69 -3.97 -8.79 1.92
N PHE A 70 -3.18 -9.68 1.32
CA PHE A 70 -3.66 -10.99 0.86
C PHE A 70 -4.18 -11.85 2.03
N ALA A 71 -3.44 -11.89 3.15
CA ALA A 71 -3.85 -12.62 4.34
C ALA A 71 -5.14 -12.05 4.94
N SER A 72 -5.27 -10.72 5.06
CA SER A 72 -6.49 -10.07 5.55
C SER A 72 -7.71 -10.44 4.71
N GLN A 73 -7.59 -10.43 3.40
CA GLN A 73 -8.69 -10.78 2.50
C GLN A 73 -9.09 -12.27 2.60
N LEU A 74 -8.11 -13.17 2.77
CA LEU A 74 -8.40 -14.58 3.05
C LEU A 74 -9.12 -14.75 4.39
N THR A 75 -8.72 -14.00 5.41
CA THR A 75 -9.38 -14.01 6.73
C THR A 75 -10.80 -13.48 6.63
N GLU A 76 -11.05 -12.37 5.95
CA GLU A 76 -12.40 -11.81 5.74
C GLU A 76 -13.33 -12.81 5.04
N GLN A 77 -12.85 -13.49 3.99
CA GLN A 77 -13.61 -14.57 3.33
C GLN A 77 -13.92 -15.73 4.28
N SER A 78 -12.97 -16.12 5.12
CA SER A 78 -13.16 -17.22 6.07
C SER A 78 -14.17 -16.88 7.18
N VAL A 79 -14.16 -15.63 7.66
CA VAL A 79 -15.10 -15.13 8.68
C VAL A 79 -16.51 -15.03 8.09
N GLN A 80 -16.66 -14.46 6.89
CA GLN A 80 -17.96 -14.37 6.21
C GLN A 80 -18.55 -15.76 5.94
N ALA A 81 -17.74 -16.73 5.54
CA ALA A 81 -18.21 -18.11 5.36
C ALA A 81 -18.71 -18.77 6.67
N HIS A 82 -18.14 -18.42 7.82
CA HIS A 82 -18.60 -18.88 9.13
C HIS A 82 -19.90 -18.18 9.59
N GLU A 83 -20.06 -16.89 9.32
CA GLU A 83 -21.29 -16.15 9.63
C GLU A 83 -22.47 -16.59 8.73
N GLN A 84 -22.16 -17.03 7.51
CA GLN A 84 -23.13 -17.48 6.51
C GLN A 84 -23.84 -18.80 6.86
N GLU A 85 -23.27 -19.64 7.74
CA GLU A 85 -23.98 -20.82 8.28
C GLU A 85 -25.22 -20.43 9.13
N THR A 86 -25.37 -19.15 9.51
CA THR A 86 -26.46 -18.67 10.37
C THR A 86 -27.55 -17.86 9.63
N HIS A 87 -27.29 -17.30 8.43
CA HIS A 87 -28.28 -16.55 7.65
C HIS A 87 -28.15 -16.78 6.13
N VAL A 88 -29.22 -17.31 5.53
CA VAL A 88 -29.37 -17.57 4.09
C VAL A 88 -29.66 -16.25 3.37
N GLU A 89 -28.63 -15.50 3.00
CA GLU A 89 -28.74 -14.48 1.95
C GLU A 89 -27.50 -14.57 1.03
N GLU A 90 -27.75 -14.48 -0.27
CA GLU A 90 -26.81 -14.80 -1.35
C GLU A 90 -25.58 -13.88 -1.33
N VAL A 91 -24.39 -14.43 -1.05
CA VAL A 91 -23.14 -13.67 -1.23
C VAL A 91 -22.30 -14.30 -2.33
N ARG A 92 -22.10 -13.45 -3.34
CA ARG A 92 -21.34 -13.63 -4.57
C ARG A 92 -19.92 -14.10 -4.28
N VAL A 93 -19.56 -15.21 -4.92
CA VAL A 93 -18.22 -15.80 -4.94
C VAL A 93 -17.22 -14.71 -5.35
N HIS A 94 -16.47 -14.19 -4.38
CA HIS A 94 -15.42 -13.21 -4.57
C HIS A 94 -14.41 -13.74 -5.60
N SER A 95 -14.18 -12.97 -6.65
CA SER A 95 -13.21 -13.37 -7.68
C SER A 95 -11.82 -13.34 -7.05
N ARG A 96 -11.15 -14.50 -6.94
CA ARG A 96 -9.72 -14.62 -6.54
C ARG A 96 -8.80 -13.59 -7.20
N ARG A 97 -9.21 -13.09 -8.38
CA ARG A 97 -8.50 -12.07 -9.15
C ARG A 97 -8.51 -10.68 -8.50
N GLU A 98 -9.56 -10.31 -7.78
CA GLU A 98 -9.66 -9.02 -7.08
C GLU A 98 -8.75 -8.96 -5.86
N VAL A 99 -8.76 -10.00 -5.03
CA VAL A 99 -7.87 -10.12 -3.86
C VAL A 99 -6.40 -10.02 -4.26
N TRP A 100 -6.04 -10.66 -5.38
CA TRP A 100 -4.69 -10.58 -5.92
C TRP A 100 -4.36 -9.20 -6.48
N MET A 101 -5.32 -8.53 -7.14
CA MET A 101 -5.11 -7.19 -7.70
C MET A 101 -4.83 -6.16 -6.59
N SER A 102 -5.59 -6.17 -5.50
CA SER A 102 -5.38 -5.23 -4.38
C SER A 102 -4.04 -5.45 -3.67
N GLY A 103 -3.61 -6.71 -3.47
CA GLY A 103 -2.30 -7.01 -2.89
C GLY A 103 -1.12 -6.59 -3.79
N VAL A 104 -1.28 -6.66 -5.11
CA VAL A 104 -0.30 -6.14 -6.07
C VAL A 104 -0.30 -4.60 -6.08
N LEU A 105 -1.47 -3.97 -6.00
CA LEU A 105 -1.59 -2.52 -5.94
C LEU A 105 -0.95 -1.95 -4.68
N ALA A 106 -1.13 -2.60 -3.52
CA ALA A 106 -0.44 -2.24 -2.28
C ALA A 106 1.08 -2.32 -2.46
N PHE A 107 1.60 -3.44 -2.98
CA PHE A 107 3.03 -3.62 -3.26
C PHE A 107 3.60 -2.50 -4.16
N VAL A 108 2.93 -2.23 -5.28
CA VAL A 108 3.37 -1.21 -6.25
C VAL A 108 3.30 0.18 -5.63
N SER A 109 2.23 0.48 -4.88
CA SER A 109 2.06 1.76 -4.20
C SER A 109 3.20 2.01 -3.18
N THR A 110 3.52 1.01 -2.37
CA THR A 110 4.64 1.05 -1.42
C THR A 110 5.98 1.23 -2.14
N MET A 111 6.22 0.52 -3.25
CA MET A 111 7.42 0.71 -4.07
C MET A 111 7.52 2.12 -4.66
N LEU A 112 6.41 2.72 -5.08
CA LEU A 112 6.39 4.10 -5.56
C LEU A 112 6.74 5.09 -4.45
N ALA A 113 6.22 4.90 -3.24
CA ALA A 113 6.59 5.71 -2.08
C ALA A 113 8.11 5.64 -1.80
N LEU A 114 8.70 4.45 -1.90
CA LEU A 114 10.14 4.25 -1.74
C LEU A 114 10.93 5.07 -2.76
N VAL A 115 10.56 4.96 -4.04
CA VAL A 115 11.23 5.69 -5.12
C VAL A 115 11.12 7.20 -4.90
N ILE A 116 9.92 7.71 -4.58
CA ILE A 116 9.68 9.14 -4.34
C ILE A 116 10.58 9.66 -3.21
N LEU A 117 10.73 8.91 -2.13
CA LEU A 117 11.51 9.32 -0.96
C LEU A 117 13.03 9.16 -1.13
N ILE A 118 13.49 8.27 -2.02
CA ILE A 118 14.92 8.10 -2.32
C ILE A 118 15.45 9.16 -3.30
N VAL A 119 14.63 9.66 -4.22
CA VAL A 119 15.06 10.61 -5.27
C VAL A 119 15.86 11.81 -4.74
N PRO A 120 15.48 12.49 -3.62
CA PRO A 120 16.25 13.60 -3.09
C PRO A 120 17.71 13.24 -2.72
N PHE A 121 17.96 12.01 -2.26
CA PHE A 121 19.28 11.52 -1.90
C PHE A 121 20.20 11.26 -3.12
N LEU A 122 19.64 11.17 -4.32
CA LEU A 122 20.42 10.99 -5.55
C LEU A 122 20.89 12.32 -6.16
N ILE A 123 20.23 13.43 -5.84
CA ILE A 123 20.44 14.73 -6.51
C ILE A 123 21.08 15.75 -5.57
N PHE A 124 20.72 15.73 -4.29
CA PHE A 124 21.13 16.74 -3.31
C PHE A 124 22.27 16.29 -2.40
N SER A 125 22.90 17.25 -1.74
CA SER A 125 23.85 16.98 -0.65
C SER A 125 23.13 16.40 0.56
N PHE A 126 23.83 15.64 1.39
CA PHE A 126 23.25 14.85 2.50
C PHE A 126 22.25 15.62 3.37
N GLN A 127 22.63 16.80 3.88
CA GLN A 127 21.75 17.61 4.75
C GLN A 127 20.50 18.10 4.02
N VAL A 128 20.65 18.56 2.77
CA VAL A 128 19.52 19.03 1.96
C VAL A 128 18.60 17.86 1.62
N ALA A 129 19.16 16.70 1.25
CA ALA A 129 18.40 15.49 0.94
C ALA A 129 17.53 15.03 2.11
N VAL A 130 18.07 15.03 3.34
CA VAL A 130 17.32 14.66 4.55
C VAL A 130 16.14 15.60 4.78
N ILE A 131 16.36 16.92 4.72
CA ILE A 131 15.31 17.91 4.94
C ILE A 131 14.25 17.84 3.85
N THR A 132 14.65 17.78 2.58
CA THR A 132 13.73 17.67 1.45
C THR A 132 12.90 16.39 1.55
N THR A 133 13.52 15.25 1.86
CA THR A 133 12.79 13.98 2.02
C THR A 133 11.79 14.03 3.17
N PHE A 134 12.17 14.63 4.30
CA PHE A 134 11.27 14.80 5.42
C PHE A 134 10.04 15.64 5.04
N LEU A 135 10.26 16.77 4.36
CA LEU A 135 9.17 17.64 3.89
C LEU A 135 8.31 16.95 2.84
N THR A 136 8.90 16.24 1.88
CA THR A 136 8.17 15.50 0.85
C THR A 136 7.33 14.39 1.46
N GLY A 137 7.85 13.64 2.43
CA GLY A 137 7.09 12.57 3.08
C GLY A 137 5.98 13.07 3.97
N ILE A 138 6.17 14.19 4.69
CA ILE A 138 5.06 14.86 5.38
C ILE A 138 4.00 15.31 4.36
N ALA A 139 4.41 15.98 3.29
CA ALA A 139 3.47 16.43 2.25
C ALA A 139 2.74 15.28 1.54
N ALA A 140 3.31 14.08 1.51
CA ALA A 140 2.65 12.90 0.93
C ALA A 140 1.58 12.28 1.85
N LEU A 141 1.57 12.61 3.14
CA LEU A 141 0.61 12.10 4.12
C LEU A 141 -0.62 12.99 4.31
N PHE A 142 -0.56 14.25 3.87
CA PHE A 142 -1.62 15.27 4.03
C PHE A 142 -2.24 15.63 2.68
#